data_AF-A0A378FQR7-F1
#
_entry.id   AF-A0A378FQR7-F1
#
_cell.length_a   1.000
_cell.length_b   1.000
_cell.length_c   1.000
_cell.angle_alpha   90.00
_cell.angle_beta   90.00
_cell.angle_gamma   90.00
#
_symmetry.space_group_name_H-M   'P 1'
#
loop_
_entity.id
_entity.type
_entity.pdbx_description
1 polymer ?
#
loop_
_entity_poly.entity_id
_entity_poly.type
_entity_poly.pdbx_seq_one_letter_code
_entity_poly.pdbx_strand_id
1 'polypeptide(L)' 'MNALYRFAREMSLREVRFSDDQRRRAFGRPLDFVFYRGLSVHDASVLVTRASDHNPLLVEFSPGKPD' A
#
# COMPACT_ATOMS: atom_id res chain seq x y z
N MET A 1 -15.96 7.13 -9.80
CA MET A 1 -14.54 6.68 -9.86
C MET A 1 -13.81 7.33 -8.70
N ASN A 2 -13.34 6.56 -7.72
CA ASN A 2 -12.70 7.06 -6.49
C ASN A 2 -11.49 7.96 -6.84
N ALA A 3 -11.48 9.20 -6.33
CA ALA A 3 -10.51 10.25 -6.70
C ALA A 3 -9.05 9.84 -6.42
N LEU A 4 -8.81 9.04 -5.37
CA LEU A 4 -7.49 8.52 -5.02
C LEU A 4 -6.91 7.65 -6.15
N TYR A 5 -7.69 6.70 -6.65
CA TYR A 5 -7.23 5.81 -7.72
C TYR A 5 -7.07 6.54 -9.06
N ARG A 6 -7.85 7.61 -9.29
CA ARG A 6 -7.67 8.47 -10.45
C ARG A 6 -6.32 9.19 -10.38
N PHE A 7 -6.03 9.84 -9.25
CA PHE A 7 -4.76 10.52 -9.01
C PHE A 7 -3.57 9.54 -9.13
N ALA A 8 -3.64 8.38 -8.47
CA ALA A 8 -2.56 7.39 -8.52
C ALA A 8 -2.28 6.94 -9.96
N ARG A 9 -3.33 6.70 -10.76
CA ARG A 9 -3.21 6.34 -12.17
C ARG A 9 -2.62 7.46 -13.02
N GLU A 10 -3.08 8.69 -12.86
CA GLU A 10 -2.55 9.87 -13.57
C GLU A 10 -1.07 10.10 -13.24
N MET A 11 -0.66 9.80 -12.01
CA MET A 11 0.73 9.86 -11.57
C MET A 11 1.53 8.58 -11.89
N SER A 12 0.96 7.62 -12.63
CA SER A 12 1.61 6.34 -12.97
C SER A 12 2.14 5.56 -11.75
N LEU A 13 1.41 5.61 -10.64
CA LEU A 13 1.73 4.89 -9.42
C LEU A 13 1.01 3.53 -9.37
N ARG A 14 1.68 2.55 -8.76
CA ARG A 14 1.13 1.21 -8.47
C ARG A 14 0.82 1.12 -6.98
N GLU A 15 -0.30 0.50 -6.61
CA GLU A 15 -0.61 0.20 -5.21
C GLU A 15 0.17 -1.04 -4.75
N VAL A 16 0.74 -1.01 -3.55
CA VAL A 16 1.29 -2.19 -2.88
C VAL A 16 0.15 -3.12 -2.48
N ARG A 17 0.33 -4.42 -2.73
CA ARG A 17 -0.60 -5.46 -2.29
C ARG A 17 -0.01 -6.19 -1.09
N PHE A 18 -0.82 -6.38 -0.05
CA PHE A 18 -0.45 -7.12 1.15
C PHE A 18 -1.02 -8.53 1.06
N SER A 19 -0.22 -9.54 1.43
CA SER A 19 -0.62 -10.96 1.41
C SER A 19 -1.63 -11.29 2.50
N ASP A 20 -1.43 -10.75 3.70
CA ASP A 20 -2.40 -10.75 4.81
C ASP A 20 -2.80 -9.30 5.14
N ASP A 21 -3.97 -8.89 4.61
CA ASP A 21 -4.43 -7.51 4.67
C ASP A 21 -5.24 -7.23 5.95
N GLN A 22 -4.49 -6.99 7.04
CA GLN A 22 -5.03 -6.59 8.35
C GLN A 22 -5.16 -5.06 8.48
N ARG A 23 -5.27 -4.32 7.37
CA ARG A 23 -5.47 -2.86 7.42
C ARG A 23 -6.77 -2.51 8.12
N ARG A 24 -6.77 -1.35 8.79
CA ARG A 24 -8.02 -0.77 9.28
C ARG A 24 -8.94 -0.46 8.10
N ARG A 25 -10.23 -0.76 8.32
CA ARG A 25 -11.28 -0.53 7.33
C ARG A 25 -12.37 0.34 7.93
N ALA A 26 -12.88 1.27 7.12
CA ALA A 26 -14.15 1.95 7.38
C ALA A 26 -15.09 1.69 6.21
N PHE A 27 -16.37 1.43 6.50
CA PHE A 27 -17.38 1.09 5.49
C PHE A 27 -16.94 -0.05 4.55
N GLY A 28 -16.19 -1.03 5.08
CA GLY A 28 -15.66 -2.18 4.34
C GLY A 28 -14.43 -1.90 3.46
N ARG A 29 -13.91 -0.67 3.45
CA ARG A 29 -12.79 -0.25 2.58
C ARG A 29 -11.53 0.03 3.40
N PRO A 30 -10.33 -0.33 2.91
CA PRO A 30 -9.08 0.02 3.56
C PRO A 30 -8.90 1.54 3.61
N LEU A 31 -8.33 2.04 4.71
CA LEU A 31 -8.05 3.47 4.92
C LEU A 31 -6.63 3.86 4.50
N ASP A 32 -5.69 2.93 4.66
CA ASP A 32 -4.26 3.19 4.48
C ASP A 32 -3.74 2.53 3.20
N PHE A 33 -2.85 3.23 2.48
CA PHE A 33 -2.34 2.81 1.18
C PHE A 33 -0.86 3.16 1.03
N VAL A 34 -0.12 2.30 0.32
CA VAL A 34 1.22 2.63 -0.17
C VAL A 34 1.18 2.57 -1.70
N PHE A 35 1.60 3.66 -2.34
CA PHE A 35 1.72 3.76 -3.79
C PHE A 35 3.19 3.96 -4.16
N TYR A 36 3.66 3.30 -5.22
CA TYR A 36 5.07 3.31 -5.63
C TYR A 36 5.23 3.37 -7.15
N ARG A 37 6.41 3.78 -7.62
CA ARG A 37 6.80 3.82 -9.05
C ARG A 37 8.31 3.63 -9.17
N GLY A 38 8.76 2.90 -10.21
CA GLY A 38 10.19 2.68 -10.47
C GLY A 38 10.90 1.74 -9.47
N LEU A 39 10.14 1.04 -8.63
CA LEU A 39 10.65 0.09 -7.62
C LEU A 39 9.96 -1.27 -7.77
N SER A 40 10.59 -2.32 -7.24
CA SER A 40 9.96 -3.64 -7.07
C SER A 40 9.65 -3.87 -5.60
N VAL A 41 8.46 -4.37 -5.29
CA VAL A 41 8.10 -4.78 -3.93
C VAL A 41 8.74 -6.14 -3.66
N HIS A 42 9.65 -6.19 -2.68
CA HIS A 42 10.28 -7.43 -2.22
C HIS A 42 9.38 -8.13 -1.20
N ASP A 43 8.91 -7.40 -0.20
CA ASP A 43 7.96 -7.87 0.80
C ASP A 43 6.97 -6.76 1.20
N ALA A 44 5.79 -7.15 1.64
CA ALA A 44 4.77 -6.24 2.14
C ALA A 44 3.87 -6.93 3.18
N SER A 45 3.82 -6.36 4.38
CA SER A 45 3.02 -6.90 5.49
C SER A 45 2.34 -5.79 6.29
N VAL A 46 1.33 -6.18 7.07
CA VAL A 46 0.63 -5.31 8.00
C VAL A 46 0.92 -5.79 9.41
N LEU A 47 1.58 -4.97 10.23
CA LEU A 47 1.91 -5.36 11.60
C LEU A 47 0.72 -5.10 12.52
N VAL A 48 0.13 -6.16 13.06
CA VAL A 48 -0.99 -6.04 14.01
C VAL A 48 -0.46 -5.58 15.36
N THR A 49 -0.97 -4.45 15.85
CA THR A 49 -0.55 -3.88 17.13
C THR A 49 -1.70 -3.12 17.81
N ARG A 50 -1.50 -2.78 19.09
CA ARG A 50 -2.37 -1.91 19.89
C ARG A 50 -1.73 -0.56 20.22
N ALA A 51 -0.53 -0.31 19.70
CA ALA A 51 0.20 0.93 19.97
C ALA A 51 -0.42 2.17 19.29
N SER A 52 -1.21 1.97 18.24
CA SER A 52 -2.00 2.98 17.54
C SER A 52 -3.37 2.37 17.17
N ASP A 53 -4.33 3.22 16.85
CA ASP A 53 -5.58 2.85 16.21
C ASP A 53 -5.41 2.37 14.77
N HIS A 54 -4.28 2.66 14.11
CA HIS A 54 -3.87 2.11 12.82
C HIS A 54 -2.78 1.03 12.95
N ASN A 55 -2.83 0.04 12.06
CA ASN A 55 -1.76 -0.95 11.94
C ASN A 55 -0.68 -0.40 10.98
N PRO A 56 0.62 -0.45 11.35
CA PRO A 56 1.70 -0.07 10.45
C PRO A 56 1.73 -0.92 9.17
N LEU A 57 1.97 -0.26 8.03
CA LEU A 57 2.24 -0.90 6.75
C LEU A 57 3.76 -0.98 6.57
N LEU A 58 4.29 -2.20 6.49
CA LEU A 58 5.70 -2.45 6.25
C LEU A 58 5.87 -2.86 4.79
N VAL A 59 6.72 -2.15 4.06
CA VAL A 59 7.02 -2.46 2.66
C VAL A 59 8.53 -2.40 2.47
N GLU A 60 9.07 -3.49 1.96
CA GLU A 60 10.46 -3.56 1.52
C GLU A 60 10.53 -3.39 0.01
N PHE A 61 11.31 -2.41 -0.44
CA PHE A 61 11.53 -2.15 -1.85
C PHE A 61 12.92 -2.55 -2.27
N SER A 62 13.02 -3.06 -3.48
CA SER A 62 14.27 -3.20 -4.23
C SER A 62 14.25 -2.26 -5.44
N PRO A 63 15.43 -1.91 -6.01
CA PRO A 63 15.48 -1.19 -7.26
C PRO A 63 14.59 -1.85 -8.32
N GLY A 64 13.86 -1.03 -9.08
CA GLY A 64 13.11 -1.52 -10.24
C GLY A 64 14.07 -2.19 -11.23
N LYS A 65 13.60 -3.23 -11.93
CA LYS A 65 14.31 -3.65 -13.14
C LYS A 65 14.32 -2.46 -14.10
N PRO A 66 15.45 -2.14 -14.75
CA PRO A 66 15.40 -1.23 -15.88
C PRO A 66 14.45 -1.81 -16.92
N ASP A 67 13.63 -0.94 -17.51
CA ASP A 67 12.76 -1.28 -18.65
C ASP A 67 13.59 -1.75 -19.85
#